data_AF-A0A6J1X8B9-F1
#
_entry.id   AF-A0A6J1X8B9-F1
#
_cell.length_a   1.000
_cell.length_b   1.000
_cell.length_c   1.000
_cell.angle_alpha   90.00
_cell.angle_beta   90.00
_cell.angle_gamma   90.00
#
_symmetry.space_group_name_H-M   'P 1'
#
loop_
_entity.id
_entity.type
_entity.pdbx_description
1 polymer ?
#
loop_
_entity_poly.entity_id
_entity_poly.type
_entity_poly.pdbx_seq_one_letter_code
_entity_poly.pdbx_strand_id
1 'polypeptide(L)'
;MKLLPVASNLVDAARSQLSDPPPRRPCNQVVALPIKYTGKTAGEKIKELRKKIAEKKTSALVVTALDEVAYILNLRGSDIDYNPVFFAYLVITPASSILFWSSGSLPDTVTEQLKEEGVKIEVKPYSNIVPYLQELAKNEAAGSGRAVWLSNEASEAIHRAASGVNEYTSFRNYQPLHRSLEGGGRLYTRVICF
;
A
#
# COMPACT_ATOMS: atom_id res chain seq x y z
N MET A 1 0.55 -23.54 -24.39
CA MET A 1 -0.40 -22.51 -23.92
C MET A 1 0.41 -21.36 -23.32
N LYS A 2 0.19 -20.10 -23.73
CA LYS A 2 0.95 -18.91 -23.27
C LYS A 2 -0.01 -17.94 -22.58
N LEU A 3 0.28 -17.54 -21.35
CA LEU A 3 -0.49 -16.52 -20.63
C LEU A 3 0.07 -15.14 -20.98
N LEU A 4 -0.81 -14.19 -21.27
CA LEU A 4 -0.45 -12.82 -21.62
C LEU A 4 -1.19 -11.83 -20.71
N PRO A 5 -0.48 -10.91 -20.05
CA PRO A 5 -1.12 -9.87 -19.25
C PRO A 5 -1.75 -8.82 -20.16
N VAL A 6 -3.05 -8.61 -20.01
CA VAL A 6 -3.79 -7.54 -20.70
C VAL A 6 -4.02 -6.41 -19.69
N ALA A 7 -3.59 -5.19 -20.02
CA ALA A 7 -3.62 -4.05 -19.10
C ALA A 7 -5.04 -3.52 -18.85
N SER A 8 -5.93 -3.64 -19.84
CA SER A 8 -7.33 -3.24 -19.73
C SER A 8 -8.21 -4.39 -19.28
N ASN A 9 -9.16 -4.10 -18.40
CA ASN A 9 -10.21 -5.05 -18.05
C ASN A 9 -11.23 -5.13 -19.20
N LEU A 10 -11.30 -6.30 -19.84
CA LEU A 10 -12.19 -6.53 -20.98
C LEU A 10 -13.68 -6.49 -20.59
N VAL A 11 -14.01 -6.82 -19.34
CA VAL A 11 -15.40 -6.74 -18.83
C VAL A 11 -15.84 -5.28 -18.77
N ASP A 12 -14.98 -4.39 -18.26
CA ASP A 12 -15.29 -2.95 -18.18
C ASP A 12 -15.47 -2.34 -19.58
N ALA A 13 -14.68 -2.80 -20.55
CA ALA A 13 -14.81 -2.39 -21.96
C ALA A 13 -16.15 -2.85 -22.56
N ALA A 14 -16.54 -4.11 -22.35
CA ALA A 14 -17.82 -4.64 -22.81
C ALA A 14 -19.02 -3.95 -22.16
N ARG A 15 -18.96 -3.72 -20.84
CA ARG A 15 -19.96 -2.98 -20.07
C ARG A 15 -20.22 -1.57 -20.62
N SER A 16 -19.13 -0.88 -20.98
CA SER A 16 -19.22 0.46 -21.58
C SER A 16 -19.92 0.44 -22.95
N GLN A 17 -19.73 -0.62 -23.75
CA GLN A 17 -20.43 -0.80 -25.03
C GLN A 17 -21.93 -1.08 -24.85
N LEU A 18 -22.30 -1.73 -23.75
CA LEU A 18 -23.69 -2.04 -23.40
C LEU A 18 -24.41 -0.89 -22.68
N SER A 19 -23.81 0.30 -22.60
CA SER A 19 -24.34 1.46 -21.87
C SER A 19 -24.57 1.21 -20.37
N ASP A 20 -23.83 0.28 -19.76
CA ASP A 20 -23.83 -0.02 -18.32
C ASP A 20 -22.39 0.06 -17.75
N PRO A 21 -21.77 1.27 -17.73
CA PRO A 21 -20.40 1.42 -17.28
C PRO A 21 -20.24 1.02 -15.79
N PRO A 22 -19.06 0.53 -15.39
CA PRO A 22 -18.81 0.17 -14.00
C PRO A 22 -19.00 1.37 -13.07
N PRO A 23 -19.51 1.16 -11.84
CA PRO A 23 -19.68 2.24 -10.89
C PRO A 23 -18.32 2.89 -10.57
N ARG A 24 -18.37 4.19 -10.27
CA ARG A 24 -17.17 4.91 -9.83
C ARG A 24 -16.69 4.32 -8.51
N ARG A 25 -15.37 4.25 -8.34
CA ARG A 25 -14.80 3.82 -7.06
C ARG A 25 -15.18 4.83 -5.97
N PRO A 26 -15.68 4.36 -4.82
CA PRO A 26 -15.83 5.21 -3.64
C PRO A 26 -14.49 5.88 -3.32
N CYS A 27 -14.57 7.13 -2.91
CA CYS A 27 -13.43 7.91 -2.49
C CYS A 27 -13.86 8.81 -1.33
N ASN A 28 -14.26 8.14 -0.26
CA ASN A 28 -14.77 8.79 0.93
C ASN A 28 -13.63 9.41 1.73
N GLN A 29 -13.97 10.35 2.60
CA GLN A 29 -12.99 10.98 3.47
C GLN A 29 -12.43 9.98 4.47
N VAL A 30 -11.12 10.09 4.74
CA VAL A 30 -10.44 9.27 5.75
C VAL A 30 -10.44 9.98 7.10
N VAL A 31 -10.51 9.20 8.18
CA VAL A 31 -10.55 9.69 9.56
C VAL A 31 -9.31 9.20 10.29
N ALA A 32 -8.70 10.09 11.09
CA ALA A 32 -7.56 9.74 11.94
C ALA A 32 -8.03 9.02 13.21
N LEU A 33 -7.35 7.94 13.60
CA LEU A 33 -7.67 7.17 14.80
C LEU A 33 -6.73 7.58 15.94
N PRO A 34 -7.25 8.07 17.08
CA PRO A 34 -6.42 8.50 18.21
C PRO A 34 -5.59 7.38 18.83
N ILE A 35 -4.44 7.74 19.40
CA ILE A 35 -3.51 6.78 20.03
C ILE A 35 -4.13 5.95 21.16
N LYS A 36 -5.15 6.49 21.84
CA LYS A 36 -5.92 5.78 22.89
C LYS A 36 -6.46 4.43 22.40
N TYR A 37 -6.77 4.32 21.11
CA TYR A 37 -7.32 3.10 20.50
C TYR A 37 -6.25 2.25 19.81
N THR A 38 -5.17 2.86 19.34
CA THR A 38 -4.16 2.16 18.51
C THR A 38 -2.98 1.64 19.32
N GLY A 39 -2.70 2.21 20.50
CA GLY A 39 -1.61 1.83 21.40
C GLY A 39 -0.19 2.16 20.90
N LYS A 40 -0.03 2.53 19.62
CA LYS A 40 1.23 2.94 19.00
C LYS A 40 0.98 4.01 17.94
N THR A 41 1.87 5.00 17.86
CA THR A 41 1.85 6.02 16.80
C THR A 41 2.18 5.40 15.44
N ALA A 42 1.74 6.04 14.36
CA ALA A 42 2.15 5.73 13.00
C ALA A 42 3.66 5.93 12.83
N GLY A 43 4.23 6.96 13.48
CA GLY A 43 5.67 7.22 13.51
C GLY A 43 6.49 6.05 14.04
N GLU A 44 6.11 5.49 15.18
CA GLU A 44 6.76 4.30 15.76
C GLU A 44 6.65 3.09 14.82
N LYS A 45 5.47 2.83 14.26
CA LYS A 45 5.25 1.73 13.31
C LYS A 45 6.13 1.86 12.07
N ILE A 46 6.21 3.05 11.48
CA ILE A 46 7.05 3.33 10.30
C ILE A 46 8.54 3.20 10.66
N LYS A 47 8.96 3.63 11.86
CA LYS A 47 10.33 3.47 12.33
C LYS A 47 10.70 1.99 12.48
N GLU A 48 9.81 1.18 13.05
CA GLU A 48 9.98 -0.28 13.13
C GLU A 48 10.08 -0.91 11.73
N LEU A 49 9.23 -0.49 10.79
CA LEU A 49 9.30 -0.94 9.39
C LEU A 49 10.60 -0.56 8.70
N ARG A 50 11.08 0.67 8.87
CA ARG A 50 12.36 1.13 8.32
C ARG A 50 13.54 0.33 8.86
N LYS A 51 13.51 -0.05 10.13
CA LYS A 51 14.51 -0.95 10.70
C LYS A 51 14.50 -2.31 10.00
N LYS A 52 13.32 -2.91 9.78
CA LYS A 52 13.17 -4.17 9.03
C LYS A 52 13.62 -4.07 7.57
N ILE A 53 13.36 -2.93 6.91
CA ILE A 53 13.84 -2.64 5.54
C ILE A 53 15.38 -2.66 5.52
N ALA A 54 16.02 -2.00 6.49
CA ALA A 54 17.47 -1.98 6.61
C ALA A 54 18.06 -3.38 6.88
N GLU A 55 17.47 -4.14 7.80
CA GLU A 55 17.87 -5.53 8.13
C GLU A 55 17.75 -6.46 6.91
N LYS A 56 16.68 -6.32 6.13
CA LYS A 56 16.46 -7.11 4.90
C LYS A 56 17.25 -6.60 3.71
N LYS A 57 17.98 -5.49 3.84
CA LYS A 57 18.75 -4.81 2.79
C LYS A 57 17.91 -4.47 1.55
N THR A 58 16.64 -4.14 1.74
CA THR A 58 15.71 -3.76 0.66
C THR A 58 15.69 -2.25 0.46
N SER A 59 15.36 -1.79 -0.74
CA SER A 59 15.29 -0.36 -1.09
C SER A 59 14.00 0.31 -0.63
N ALA A 60 12.89 -0.42 -0.73
CA ALA A 60 11.57 0.06 -0.36
C ALA A 60 10.68 -1.09 0.11
N LEU A 61 9.64 -0.77 0.86
CA LEU A 61 8.52 -1.64 1.18
C LEU A 61 7.26 -1.11 0.49
N VAL A 62 6.59 -1.97 -0.26
CA VAL A 62 5.29 -1.67 -0.90
C VAL A 62 4.21 -2.44 -0.16
N VAL A 63 3.22 -1.71 0.35
CA VAL A 63 2.06 -2.25 1.04
C VAL A 63 0.84 -2.10 0.14
N THR A 64 0.23 -3.24 -0.21
CA THR A 64 -0.93 -3.33 -1.10
C THR A 64 -2.23 -3.67 -0.37
N ALA A 65 -2.13 -4.22 0.84
CA ALA A 65 -3.28 -4.57 1.66
C ALA A 65 -3.86 -3.32 2.33
N LEU A 66 -5.16 -3.05 2.11
CA LEU A 66 -5.79 -1.79 2.52
C LEU A 66 -5.90 -1.64 4.05
N ASP A 67 -6.18 -2.75 4.72
CA ASP A 67 -6.19 -2.88 6.18
C ASP A 67 -4.81 -2.59 6.79
N GLU A 68 -3.74 -3.00 6.11
CA GLU A 68 -2.38 -2.68 6.53
C GLU A 68 -2.04 -1.20 6.37
N VAL A 69 -2.43 -0.59 5.25
CA VAL A 69 -2.24 0.86 5.06
C VAL A 69 -2.97 1.64 6.15
N ALA A 70 -4.23 1.28 6.42
CA ALA A 70 -5.04 1.84 7.51
C ALA A 70 -4.39 1.63 8.89
N TYR A 71 -3.81 0.45 9.15
CA TYR A 71 -3.15 0.15 10.42
C TYR A 71 -1.82 0.91 10.60
N ILE A 72 -0.99 1.00 9.57
CA ILE A 72 0.34 1.63 9.64
C ILE A 72 0.18 3.13 9.88
N LEU A 73 -0.79 3.76 9.20
CA LEU A 73 -1.02 5.21 9.27
C LEU A 73 -2.00 5.63 10.36
N ASN A 74 -2.57 4.68 11.12
CA ASN A 74 -3.65 4.95 12.07
C ASN A 74 -4.86 5.67 11.42
N LEU A 75 -5.19 5.34 10.17
CA LEU A 75 -6.30 5.95 9.43
C LEU A 75 -7.43 4.94 9.22
N ARG A 76 -8.66 5.43 9.06
CA ARG A 76 -9.83 4.64 8.69
C ARG A 76 -10.57 5.27 7.54
N GLY A 77 -11.18 4.43 6.71
CA GLY A 77 -11.99 4.83 5.56
C GLY A 77 -13.37 4.20 5.61
N SER A 78 -14.14 4.45 4.56
CA SER A 78 -15.48 3.88 4.38
C SER A 78 -15.71 3.51 2.91
N ASP A 79 -14.65 3.17 2.18
CA ASP A 79 -14.76 2.88 0.74
C ASP A 79 -15.33 1.48 0.46
N ILE A 80 -15.28 0.58 1.45
CA ILE A 80 -15.79 -0.79 1.35
C ILE A 80 -16.79 -1.02 2.49
N ASP A 81 -18.00 -1.46 2.15
CA ASP A 81 -19.03 -1.74 3.15
C ASP A 81 -18.54 -2.76 4.19
N TYR A 82 -18.84 -2.49 5.45
CA TYR A 82 -18.46 -3.30 6.62
C TYR A 82 -16.96 -3.40 6.92
N ASN A 83 -16.09 -2.77 6.12
CA ASN A 83 -14.65 -2.75 6.32
C ASN A 83 -14.15 -1.30 6.37
N PRO A 84 -13.63 -0.80 7.50
CA PRO A 84 -13.27 0.61 7.66
C PRO A 84 -11.92 0.95 7.00
N VAL A 85 -11.79 0.64 5.71
CA VAL A 85 -10.60 0.79 4.87
C VAL A 85 -10.88 1.72 3.69
N PHE A 86 -9.81 2.18 3.05
CA PHE A 86 -9.87 3.07 1.90
C PHE A 86 -8.90 2.59 0.81
N PHE A 87 -9.20 2.89 -0.45
CA PHE A 87 -8.37 2.46 -1.58
C PHE A 87 -7.03 3.21 -1.62
N ALA A 88 -5.96 2.56 -1.17
CA ALA A 88 -4.64 3.16 -1.16
C ALA A 88 -3.51 2.14 -1.31
N TYR A 89 -2.36 2.62 -1.79
CA TYR A 89 -1.07 1.95 -1.65
C TYR A 89 -0.14 2.79 -0.78
N LEU A 90 0.72 2.14 -0.02
CA LEU A 90 1.75 2.83 0.76
C LEU A 90 3.12 2.31 0.36
N VAL A 91 4.01 3.21 -0.03
CA VAL A 91 5.41 2.89 -0.27
C VAL A 91 6.26 3.56 0.81
N ILE A 92 7.05 2.75 1.53
CA ILE A 92 7.95 3.22 2.57
C ILE A 92 9.38 3.02 2.10
N THR A 93 10.12 4.11 2.01
CA THR A 93 11.56 4.11 1.75
C THR A 93 12.31 4.43 3.05
N PRO A 94 13.65 4.26 3.08
CA PRO A 94 14.47 4.70 4.21
C PRO A 94 14.31 6.18 4.56
N ALA A 95 13.99 7.03 3.57
CA ALA A 95 13.92 8.49 3.73
C ALA A 95 12.49 9.05 3.79
N SER A 96 11.54 8.44 3.08
CA SER A 96 10.19 8.99 2.89
C SER A 96 9.10 7.92 2.95
N SER A 97 7.85 8.36 3.05
CA SER A 97 6.66 7.52 2.96
C SER A 97 5.70 8.17 1.97
N ILE A 98 5.21 7.41 1.00
CA ILE A 98 4.40 7.91 -0.10
C ILE A 98 3.08 7.14 -0.09
N LEU A 99 1.98 7.88 0.07
CA LEU A 99 0.62 7.37 0.04
C LEU A 99 0.01 7.62 -1.34
N PHE A 100 -0.39 6.55 -2.03
CA PHE A 100 -1.11 6.63 -3.30
C PHE A 100 -2.60 6.50 -3.04
N TRP A 101 -3.34 7.58 -3.17
CA TRP A 101 -4.78 7.66 -2.86
C TRP A 101 -5.50 8.60 -3.81
N SER A 102 -6.80 8.38 -4.00
CA SER A 102 -7.57 9.03 -5.07
C SER A 102 -8.21 10.37 -4.70
N SER A 103 -8.26 10.75 -3.43
CA SER A 103 -8.96 11.99 -2.98
C SER A 103 -8.11 13.26 -3.11
N GLY A 104 -6.86 13.14 -3.59
CA GLY A 104 -5.97 14.26 -3.87
C GLY A 104 -5.33 14.91 -2.63
N SER A 105 -6.06 15.10 -1.53
CA SER A 105 -5.53 15.67 -0.28
C SER A 105 -6.10 14.96 0.95
N LEU A 106 -5.24 14.75 1.95
CA LEU A 106 -5.66 14.30 3.27
C LEU A 106 -6.37 15.46 3.99
N PRO A 107 -7.36 15.16 4.85
CA PRO A 107 -7.92 16.16 5.75
C PRO A 107 -6.83 16.78 6.63
N ASP A 108 -7.01 18.04 7.03
CA ASP A 108 -6.05 18.76 7.87
C ASP A 108 -5.80 18.04 9.19
N THR A 109 -6.86 17.51 9.81
CA THR A 109 -6.79 16.72 11.05
C THR A 109 -5.85 15.51 10.93
N VAL A 110 -5.90 14.81 9.79
CA VAL A 110 -5.04 13.66 9.50
C VAL A 110 -3.60 14.12 9.28
N THR A 111 -3.42 15.21 8.53
CA THR A 111 -2.11 15.76 8.20
C THR A 111 -1.39 16.28 9.44
N GLU A 112 -2.11 16.92 10.36
CA GLU A 112 -1.61 17.40 11.65
C GLU A 112 -1.19 16.24 12.54
N GLN A 113 -2.06 15.23 12.74
CA GLN A 113 -1.72 14.04 13.54
C GLN A 113 -0.46 13.35 13.02
N LEU A 114 -0.34 13.16 11.71
CA LEU A 114 0.83 12.52 11.11
C LEU A 114 2.11 13.35 11.30
N LYS A 115 2.02 14.69 11.22
CA LYS A 115 3.15 15.59 11.49
C LYS A 115 3.58 15.53 12.95
N GLU A 116 2.63 15.55 13.89
CA GLU A 116 2.89 15.44 15.33
C GLU A 116 3.56 14.10 15.67
N GLU A 117 3.13 13.03 15.01
CA GLU A 117 3.73 11.69 15.15
C GLU A 117 5.07 11.55 14.40
N GLY A 118 5.59 12.61 13.77
CA GLY A 118 6.89 12.61 13.08
C GLY A 118 6.90 11.90 11.73
N VAL A 119 5.73 11.71 11.11
CA VAL A 119 5.57 11.06 9.81
C VAL A 119 5.46 12.10 8.69
N LYS A 120 6.47 12.12 7.82
CA LYS A 120 6.39 12.87 6.56
C LYS A 120 5.79 12.00 5.46
N ILE A 121 4.51 12.25 5.14
CA ILE A 121 3.80 11.58 4.04
C ILE A 121 3.73 12.49 2.82
N GLU A 122 4.10 11.96 1.66
CA GLU A 122 3.81 12.55 0.36
C GLU A 122 2.58 11.85 -0.23
N VAL A 123 1.57 12.61 -0.66
CA VAL A 123 0.35 12.06 -1.27
C VAL A 123 0.47 12.13 -2.79
N LYS A 124 0.20 11.02 -3.47
CA LYS A 124 0.16 10.91 -4.93
C LYS A 124 -1.16 10.31 -5.39
N PRO A 125 -1.58 10.56 -6.65
CA PRO A 125 -2.75 9.89 -7.21
C PRO A 125 -2.62 8.37 -7.19
N TYR A 126 -3.71 7.66 -6.88
CA TYR A 126 -3.77 6.20 -6.86
C TYR A 126 -3.21 5.53 -8.14
N SER A 127 -3.47 6.13 -9.31
CA SER A 127 -3.01 5.64 -10.62
C SER A 127 -1.48 5.63 -10.77
N ASN A 128 -0.76 6.42 -9.98
CA ASN A 128 0.67 6.65 -10.18
C ASN A 128 1.56 5.58 -9.53
N ILE A 129 0.98 4.57 -8.87
CA ILE A 129 1.76 3.51 -8.23
C ILE A 129 2.60 2.71 -9.23
N VAL A 130 2.02 2.27 -10.36
CA VAL A 130 2.71 1.49 -11.38
C VAL A 130 3.90 2.25 -12.00
N PRO A 131 3.73 3.48 -12.53
CA PRO A 131 4.86 4.22 -13.09
C PRO A 131 5.91 4.54 -12.03
N TYR A 132 5.51 4.83 -10.79
CA TYR A 132 6.44 5.06 -9.69
C TYR A 132 7.30 3.82 -9.37
N LEU A 133 6.69 2.63 -9.29
CA LEU A 133 7.43 1.39 -9.05
C LEU A 133 8.37 1.04 -10.19
N GLN A 134 7.99 1.31 -11.45
CA GLN A 134 8.86 1.12 -12.61
C GLN A 134 10.07 2.04 -12.57
N GLU A 135 9.88 3.30 -12.18
CA GLU A 135 10.96 4.27 -12.00
C GLU A 135 11.88 3.84 -10.84
N LEU A 136 11.31 3.42 -9.72
CA LEU A 136 12.06 2.90 -8.57
C LEU A 136 12.91 1.68 -8.96
N ALA A 137 12.33 0.73 -9.71
CA ALA A 137 13.05 -0.45 -10.20
C ALA A 137 14.21 -0.08 -11.14
N LYS A 138 14.01 0.90 -12.04
CA LYS A 138 15.08 1.41 -12.92
C LYS A 138 16.23 2.04 -12.13
N ASN A 139 15.89 2.85 -11.12
CA ASN A 139 16.87 3.51 -10.27
C ASN A 139 17.68 2.51 -9.45
N GLU A 140 17.04 1.44 -8.93
CA GLU A 140 17.74 0.38 -8.22
C GLU A 140 18.62 -0.49 -9.13
N ALA A 141 18.17 -0.75 -10.37
CA ALA A 141 18.96 -1.45 -11.37
C ALA A 141 20.21 -0.67 -11.80
N ALA A 142 20.13 0.66 -11.85
CA ALA A 142 21.27 1.54 -12.14
C ALA A 142 22.16 1.82 -10.91
N GLY A 143 21.62 1.63 -9.70
CA GLY A 143 22.25 2.00 -8.44
C GLY A 143 22.71 0.80 -7.62
N SER A 144 22.12 0.64 -6.44
CA SER A 144 22.61 -0.27 -5.39
C SER A 144 22.19 -1.74 -5.56
N GLY A 145 21.38 -2.07 -6.58
CA GLY A 145 20.90 -3.43 -6.85
C GLY A 145 20.02 -3.99 -5.74
N ARG A 146 19.36 -3.13 -4.95
CA ARG A 146 18.55 -3.58 -3.81
C ARG A 146 17.17 -4.02 -4.22
N ALA A 147 16.75 -5.12 -3.62
CA ALA A 147 15.43 -5.71 -3.74
C ALA A 147 14.31 -4.77 -3.26
N VAL A 148 13.18 -4.77 -3.96
CA VAL A 148 11.92 -4.19 -3.47
C VAL A 148 11.21 -5.22 -2.57
N TRP A 149 10.80 -4.80 -1.37
CA TRP A 149 10.07 -5.65 -0.44
C TRP A 149 8.57 -5.61 -0.73
N LEU A 150 7.98 -6.75 -1.08
CA LEU A 150 6.58 -6.87 -1.51
C LEU A 150 5.91 -8.08 -0.83
N SER A 151 4.58 -8.04 -0.66
CA SER A 151 3.83 -9.23 -0.23
C SER A 151 3.60 -10.18 -1.41
N ASN A 152 3.41 -11.47 -1.12
CA ASN A 152 3.07 -12.46 -2.17
C ASN A 152 1.60 -12.37 -2.60
N GLU A 153 0.79 -11.66 -1.82
CA GLU A 153 -0.63 -11.42 -2.08
C GLU A 153 -0.83 -10.20 -3.00
N ALA A 154 0.24 -9.50 -3.34
CA ALA A 154 0.18 -8.37 -4.26
C ALA A 154 -0.22 -8.82 -5.67
N SER A 155 -0.86 -7.92 -6.41
CA SER A 155 -1.29 -8.22 -7.77
C SER A 155 -0.09 -8.37 -8.72
N GLU A 156 -0.25 -9.20 -9.75
CA GLU A 156 0.78 -9.44 -10.77
C GLU A 156 1.25 -8.14 -11.44
N ALA A 157 0.35 -7.16 -11.59
CA ALA A 157 0.70 -5.84 -12.13
C ALA A 157 1.73 -5.12 -11.26
N ILE A 158 1.62 -5.22 -9.93
CA ILE A 158 2.55 -4.62 -8.97
C ILE A 158 3.86 -5.41 -8.94
N HIS A 159 3.80 -6.74 -8.95
CA HIS A 159 4.99 -7.59 -9.06
C HIS A 159 5.80 -7.22 -10.31
N ARG A 160 5.15 -7.21 -11.49
CA ARG A 160 5.79 -6.86 -12.76
C ARG A 160 6.35 -5.43 -12.76
N ALA A 161 5.65 -4.47 -12.16
CA ALA A 161 6.13 -3.10 -12.06
C ALA A 161 7.38 -2.99 -11.18
N ALA A 162 7.42 -3.71 -10.05
CA ALA A 162 8.54 -3.72 -9.12
C ALA A 162 9.73 -4.58 -9.62
N SER A 163 9.49 -5.58 -10.46
CA SER A 163 10.56 -6.40 -11.08
C SER A 163 11.43 -5.59 -12.04
N GLY A 164 10.84 -4.57 -12.68
CA GLY A 164 11.40 -3.99 -13.90
C GLY A 164 11.25 -4.93 -15.11
N VAL A 165 11.75 -4.49 -16.26
CA VAL A 165 11.68 -5.26 -17.54
C VAL A 165 12.62 -6.49 -17.54
N ASN A 166 13.55 -6.56 -16.58
CA ASN A 166 14.45 -7.70 -16.39
C ASN A 166 14.06 -8.49 -15.14
N GLU A 167 13.94 -9.81 -15.27
CA GLU A 167 13.52 -10.80 -14.25
C GLU A 167 14.41 -10.90 -12.99
N TYR A 168 15.31 -9.94 -12.73
CA TYR A 168 16.39 -10.06 -11.73
C TYR A 168 16.25 -9.15 -10.50
N THR A 169 15.09 -8.55 -10.25
CA THR A 169 14.86 -7.92 -8.94
C THR A 169 14.42 -9.00 -7.96
N SER A 170 15.32 -9.43 -7.07
CA SER A 170 14.97 -10.40 -6.03
C SER A 170 13.85 -9.86 -5.13
N PHE A 171 12.76 -10.62 -4.97
CA PHE A 171 11.69 -10.27 -4.04
C PHE A 171 11.90 -10.98 -2.71
N ARG A 172 11.62 -10.28 -1.62
CA ARG A 172 11.51 -10.89 -0.30
C ARG A 172 10.05 -10.86 0.11
N ASN A 173 9.55 -11.93 0.72
CA ASN A 173 8.17 -11.97 1.19
C ASN A 173 8.01 -10.98 2.34
N TYR A 174 7.04 -10.08 2.23
CA TYR A 174 6.56 -9.24 3.32
C TYR A 174 5.50 -9.99 4.13
N GLN A 175 5.66 -9.97 5.45
CA GLN A 175 4.66 -10.46 6.41
C GLN A 175 4.06 -9.27 7.15
N PRO A 176 2.72 -9.16 7.20
CA PRO A 176 2.05 -8.04 7.85
C PRO A 176 2.42 -7.90 9.33
N LEU A 177 2.61 -6.66 9.79
CA LEU A 177 2.92 -6.37 11.20
C LEU A 177 1.85 -6.87 12.16
N HIS A 178 0.57 -6.75 11.79
CA HIS A 178 -0.54 -7.20 12.64
C HIS A 178 -0.62 -8.73 12.73
N ARG A 179 -0.26 -9.46 11.66
CA ARG A 179 -0.20 -10.95 11.67
C ARG A 179 0.98 -11.50 12.44
N SER A 180 2.08 -10.75 12.57
CA SER A 180 3.28 -11.25 13.25
C SER A 180 3.13 -11.40 14.78
N LEU A 181 2.05 -10.87 15.36
CA LEU A 181 1.73 -11.05 16.79
C LEU A 181 0.79 -12.24 17.03
N GLU A 182 0.29 -12.88 15.98
CA GLU A 182 -0.59 -14.04 16.07
C GLU A 182 0.19 -15.27 15.61
N GLY A 183 0.64 -16.07 16.59
CA GLY A 183 1.28 -17.36 16.34
C GLY A 183 0.40 -18.24 15.44
N GLY A 184 1.06 -19.01 14.57
CA GLY A 184 0.46 -19.72 13.44
C GLY A 184 -0.86 -20.42 13.76
N GLY A 185 -1.93 -19.87 13.21
CA GLY A 185 -3.28 -20.43 13.30
C GLY A 185 -4.16 -19.71 12.30
N ARG A 186 -4.52 -20.40 11.22
CA ARG A 186 -5.44 -19.92 10.19
C ARG A 186 -6.83 -19.82 10.84
N LEU A 187 -7.26 -18.64 11.30
CA LEU A 187 -8.65 -18.35 11.66
C LEU A 187 -8.89 -16.83 11.63
N TYR A 188 -9.78 -16.43 10.73
CA TYR A 188 -10.65 -15.25 10.76
C TYR A 188 -10.14 -14.00 11.47
N THR A 189 -9.86 -12.98 10.65
CA THR A 189 -9.98 -11.55 10.92
C THR A 189 -10.68 -11.27 12.25
N ARG A 190 -9.93 -10.86 13.26
CA ARG A 190 -10.49 -10.00 14.31
C ARG A 190 -10.94 -8.73 13.60
N VAL A 191 -12.19 -8.75 13.16
CA VAL A 191 -12.95 -7.56 12.79
C VAL A 191 -12.88 -6.67 14.03
N ILE A 192 -11.97 -5.70 14.03
CA ILE A 192 -12.07 -4.57 14.93
C ILE A 192 -13.22 -3.74 14.37
N CYS A 193 -14.45 -4.20 14.67
CA CYS A 193 -15.66 -3.41 14.61
C CYS A 193 -15.49 -2.28 15.62
N PHE A 194 -15.45 -1.05 15.13
CA PHE A 194 -16.03 0.09 15.81
C PHE A 194 -17.15 0.61 14.93
#